data_AF-A0A180G372-F1
#
_entry.id   AF-A0A180G372-F1
#
_cell.length_a   1.000
_cell.length_b   1.000
_cell.length_c   1.000
_cell.angle_alpha   90.00
_cell.angle_beta   90.00
_cell.angle_gamma   90.00
#
_symmetry.space_group_name_H-M   'P 1'
#
loop_
_entity.id
_entity.type
_entity.pdbx_description
1 polymer ?
#
loop_
_entity_poly.entity_id
_entity_poly.type
_entity_poly.pdbx_seq_one_letter_code
_entity_poly.pdbx_strand_id
1 'polypeptide(L)'
;MPPSQTHFCDGKPPAGAAQVNLAYSTILPNSNSPFSRCMSAFIRALLDIEYNHKKKPSDSWMLSPSAHNFHVGSNLPDSILMRPIDPIPINPALPTSQKISPAFRILFLQDLSESNFTGVTFAWSHPWDSHWNQLFAKFVLKHWRNAYTSGAFTHFFMDPVQASNTSLQLGILHRWFMGRQKGIRLGHFSHAFKSKKSKSESRSKVRMQISQHRQETLSTLPFNSNIKALFDNIKATSDTEINPPRNLVKIPLRWRSTEFGTFSQELDNIFIQKKTCTKGRQFVHDYILEARRKTLAVSSRDSFKDVPRNLPLNCYAPEYLSTLSESQKILLNPQDPINMSELLTVG
;
A
#
# COMPACT_ATOMS: atom_id res chain seq x y z
N MET A 1 16.07 13.88 7.14
CA MET A 1 15.45 13.85 5.80
C MET A 1 16.54 14.16 4.79
N PRO A 2 16.61 13.49 3.63
CA PRO A 2 17.54 13.92 2.59
C PRO A 2 17.12 15.32 2.10
N PRO A 3 18.06 16.21 1.76
CA PRO A 3 17.73 17.54 1.24
C PRO A 3 16.90 17.39 -0.04
N SER A 4 15.85 18.20 -0.17
CA SER A 4 15.05 18.29 -1.39
C SER A 4 15.97 18.71 -2.53
N GLN A 5 16.20 17.81 -3.49
CA GLN A 5 17.01 18.09 -4.68
C GLN A 5 16.32 19.22 -5.46
N THR A 6 16.90 20.42 -5.44
CA THR A 6 16.31 21.65 -6.01
C THR A 6 16.48 21.77 -7.53
N HIS A 7 17.18 20.83 -8.15
CA HIS A 7 17.47 20.82 -9.58
C HIS A 7 17.46 19.39 -10.14
N PHE A 8 17.15 19.24 -11.43
CA PHE A 8 17.27 17.97 -12.14
C PHE A 8 18.72 17.80 -12.60
N CYS A 9 19.45 16.82 -12.06
CA CYS A 9 20.88 16.62 -12.34
C CYS A 9 21.20 16.44 -13.83
N ASP A 10 20.28 15.84 -14.59
CA ASP A 10 20.44 15.61 -16.04
C ASP A 10 19.76 16.70 -16.90
N GLY A 11 19.32 17.80 -16.28
CA GLY A 11 18.58 18.89 -16.95
C GLY A 11 17.17 18.52 -17.43
N LYS A 12 16.75 17.26 -17.30
CA LYS A 12 15.44 16.75 -17.71
C LYS A 12 14.59 16.35 -16.50
N PRO A 13 13.27 16.63 -16.51
CA PRO A 13 12.36 16.07 -15.51
C PRO A 13 12.44 14.54 -15.48
N PRO A 14 12.20 13.90 -14.32
CA PRO A 14 12.27 12.45 -14.21
C PRO A 14 11.19 11.77 -15.07
N ALA A 15 11.55 10.68 -15.73
CA ALA A 15 10.59 9.82 -16.46
C ALA A 15 10.19 8.56 -15.67
N GLY A 16 11.01 8.15 -14.69
CA GLY A 16 10.76 6.96 -13.89
C GLY A 16 9.62 7.16 -12.90
N ALA A 17 8.68 6.22 -12.82
CA ALA A 17 7.50 6.31 -11.96
C ALA A 17 7.84 6.58 -10.47
N ALA A 18 8.97 6.09 -9.96
CA ALA A 18 9.38 6.34 -8.57
C ALA A 18 9.82 7.80 -8.36
N GLN A 19 10.67 8.31 -9.26
CA GLN A 19 11.18 9.68 -9.23
C GLN A 19 10.08 10.71 -9.53
N VAL A 20 9.18 10.43 -10.49
CA VAL A 20 8.00 11.26 -10.77
C VAL A 20 7.10 11.35 -9.53
N ASN A 21 6.85 10.23 -8.84
CA ASN A 21 6.05 10.23 -7.62
C ASN A 21 6.71 11.05 -6.51
N LEU A 22 8.04 10.97 -6.37
CA LEU A 22 8.81 11.75 -5.41
C LEU A 22 8.69 13.25 -5.71
N ALA A 23 8.91 13.66 -6.97
CA ALA A 23 8.75 15.05 -7.39
C ALA A 23 7.32 15.54 -7.10
N TYR A 24 6.31 14.78 -7.53
CA TYR A 24 4.93 15.14 -7.29
C TYR A 24 4.55 15.20 -5.81
N SER A 25 5.18 14.43 -4.92
CA SER A 25 4.82 14.47 -3.48
C SER A 25 5.05 15.84 -2.83
N THR A 26 5.82 16.72 -3.48
CA THR A 26 6.06 18.10 -3.04
C THR A 26 5.15 19.13 -3.72
N ILE A 27 4.52 18.78 -4.85
CA ILE A 27 3.79 19.72 -5.73
C ILE A 27 2.29 19.47 -5.71
N LEU A 28 1.88 18.20 -5.74
CA LEU A 28 0.47 17.82 -5.82
C LEU A 28 -0.09 17.53 -4.42
N PRO A 29 -1.41 17.74 -4.22
CA PRO A 29 -2.10 17.30 -3.01
C PRO A 29 -1.81 15.83 -2.68
N ASN A 30 -1.89 15.50 -1.39
CA ASN A 30 -1.74 14.13 -0.91
C ASN A 30 -2.69 13.19 -1.67
N SER A 31 -2.28 11.94 -1.90
CA SER A 31 -3.12 10.95 -2.59
C SER A 31 -4.45 10.67 -1.89
N ASN A 32 -4.53 10.94 -0.58
CA ASN A 32 -5.72 10.81 0.24
C ASN A 32 -6.52 12.11 0.41
N SER A 33 -6.07 13.22 -0.21
CA SER A 33 -6.83 14.48 -0.20
C SER A 33 -8.20 14.32 -0.89
N PRO A 34 -9.20 15.14 -0.52
CA PRO A 34 -10.49 15.24 -1.22
C PRO A 34 -10.39 15.19 -2.74
N PHE A 35 -9.50 16.02 -3.30
CA PHE A 35 -9.34 16.16 -4.74
C PHE A 35 -8.75 14.91 -5.40
N SER A 36 -7.66 14.37 -4.87
CA SER A 36 -7.06 13.13 -5.36
C SER A 36 -8.03 11.95 -5.27
N ARG A 37 -8.82 11.86 -4.19
CA ARG A 37 -9.84 10.81 -4.01
C ARG A 37 -10.97 10.94 -5.02
N CYS A 38 -11.47 12.15 -5.25
CA CYS A 38 -12.51 12.43 -6.24
C CYS A 38 -12.06 12.03 -7.65
N MET A 39 -10.90 12.54 -8.09
CA MET A 39 -10.34 12.22 -9.41
C MET A 39 -10.14 10.71 -9.57
N SER A 40 -9.56 10.04 -8.55
CA SER A 40 -9.39 8.58 -8.57
C SER A 40 -10.72 7.84 -8.65
N ALA A 41 -11.74 8.23 -7.88
CA ALA A 41 -13.06 7.61 -7.92
C ALA A 41 -13.74 7.80 -9.28
N PHE A 42 -13.61 8.99 -9.87
CA PHE A 42 -14.15 9.32 -11.17
C PHE A 42 -13.52 8.49 -12.30
N ILE A 43 -12.19 8.49 -12.41
CA ILE A 43 -11.48 7.70 -13.44
C ILE A 43 -11.85 6.21 -13.31
N ARG A 44 -11.95 5.71 -12.08
CA ARG A 44 -12.37 4.33 -11.85
C ARG A 44 -13.79 4.05 -12.32
N ALA A 45 -14.72 4.98 -12.12
CA ALA A 45 -16.07 4.83 -12.64
C ALA A 45 -16.07 4.86 -14.18
N LEU A 46 -15.32 5.78 -14.78
CA LEU A 46 -15.18 5.86 -16.25
C LEU A 46 -14.59 4.59 -16.85
N LEU A 47 -13.64 3.95 -16.18
CA LEU A 47 -12.98 2.72 -16.64
C LEU A 47 -13.64 1.42 -16.13
N ASP A 48 -14.78 1.52 -15.44
CA ASP A 48 -15.47 0.36 -14.86
C ASP A 48 -14.60 -0.50 -13.94
N ILE A 49 -13.75 0.16 -13.17
CA ILE A 49 -12.91 -0.45 -12.13
C ILE A 49 -13.76 -0.57 -10.85
N GLU A 50 -14.82 -1.38 -10.89
CA GLU A 50 -15.65 -1.63 -9.71
C GLU A 50 -14.90 -2.51 -8.68
N TYR A 51 -14.78 -2.04 -7.43
CA TYR A 51 -14.48 -2.91 -6.29
C TYR A 51 -15.81 -3.37 -5.70
N ASN A 52 -16.41 -4.40 -6.29
CA ASN A 52 -17.51 -5.10 -5.66
C ASN A 52 -17.03 -6.51 -5.32
N HIS A 53 -16.99 -6.86 -4.03
CA HIS A 53 -16.60 -8.20 -3.59
C HIS A 53 -17.52 -9.32 -4.14
N LYS A 54 -18.71 -8.97 -4.62
CA LYS A 54 -19.70 -9.89 -5.20
C LYS A 54 -19.66 -9.98 -6.73
N LYS A 55 -18.97 -9.08 -7.44
CA LYS A 55 -18.83 -9.12 -8.90
C LYS A 55 -17.37 -9.27 -9.28
N LYS A 56 -17.08 -10.14 -10.24
CA LYS A 56 -15.73 -10.23 -10.82
C LYS A 56 -15.40 -8.85 -11.42
N PRO A 57 -14.29 -8.19 -11.01
CA PRO A 57 -13.88 -6.93 -11.62
C PRO A 57 -13.71 -7.12 -13.12
N SER A 58 -14.14 -6.14 -13.92
CA SER A 58 -13.80 -6.14 -15.33
C SER A 58 -12.30 -5.97 -15.50
N ASP A 59 -11.70 -6.80 -16.35
CA ASP A 59 -10.30 -6.68 -16.74
C ASP A 59 -10.15 -5.93 -18.08
N SER A 60 -11.27 -5.51 -18.70
CA SER A 60 -11.26 -4.85 -20.02
C SER A 60 -10.49 -3.55 -20.03
N TRP A 61 -10.51 -2.80 -18.92
CA TRP A 61 -9.75 -1.56 -18.80
C TRP A 61 -8.24 -1.76 -18.89
N MET A 62 -7.71 -2.97 -18.63
CA MET A 62 -6.28 -3.29 -18.72
C MET A 62 -5.83 -3.65 -20.14
N LEU A 63 -6.77 -3.89 -21.05
CA LEU A 63 -6.47 -4.24 -22.43
C LEU A 63 -5.94 -2.98 -23.15
N SER A 64 -4.77 -3.10 -23.76
CA SER A 64 -4.26 -2.04 -24.63
C SER A 64 -5.05 -2.04 -25.95
N PRO A 65 -5.21 -0.88 -26.60
CA PRO A 65 -5.82 -0.83 -27.93
C PRO A 65 -5.02 -1.69 -28.91
N SER A 66 -5.70 -2.20 -29.94
CA SER A 66 -5.01 -2.85 -31.07
C SER A 66 -4.06 -1.86 -31.75
N ALA A 67 -3.04 -2.37 -32.46
CA ALA A 67 -2.12 -1.49 -33.20
C ALA A 67 -2.85 -0.58 -34.20
N HIS A 68 -3.88 -1.11 -34.87
CA HIS A 68 -4.73 -0.34 -35.76
C HIS A 68 -5.48 0.79 -35.03
N ASN A 69 -6.18 0.47 -33.93
CA ASN A 69 -6.93 1.48 -33.17
C ASN A 69 -5.97 2.53 -32.61
N PHE A 70 -4.84 2.11 -32.03
CA PHE A 70 -3.82 3.02 -31.52
C PHE A 70 -3.34 4.00 -32.59
N HIS A 71 -3.06 3.52 -33.81
CA HIS A 71 -2.64 4.35 -34.93
C HIS A 71 -3.74 5.34 -35.33
N VAL A 72 -4.98 4.86 -35.55
CA VAL A 72 -6.12 5.72 -35.92
C VAL A 72 -6.37 6.80 -34.88
N GLY A 73 -6.45 6.42 -33.60
CA GLY A 73 -6.71 7.38 -32.51
C GLY A 73 -5.55 8.34 -32.26
N SER A 74 -4.30 7.93 -32.52
CA SER A 74 -3.13 8.80 -32.39
C SER A 74 -3.03 9.85 -33.50
N ASN A 75 -3.81 9.74 -34.57
CA ASN A 75 -3.86 10.73 -35.66
C ASN A 75 -5.08 11.67 -35.56
N LEU A 76 -5.94 11.50 -34.54
CA LEU A 76 -7.10 12.37 -34.36
C LEU A 76 -6.68 13.78 -33.90
N PRO A 77 -7.31 14.85 -34.41
CA PRO A 77 -7.01 16.21 -33.98
C PRO A 77 -7.60 16.50 -32.59
N ASP A 78 -7.04 17.49 -31.90
CA ASP A 78 -7.58 17.97 -30.60
C ASP A 78 -9.01 18.53 -30.71
N SER A 79 -9.46 18.93 -31.92
CA SER A 79 -10.80 19.48 -32.15
C SER A 79 -11.94 18.52 -31.78
N ILE A 80 -11.68 17.21 -31.71
CA ILE A 80 -12.69 16.23 -31.26
C ILE A 80 -13.14 16.48 -29.80
N LEU A 81 -12.32 17.18 -29.01
CA LEU A 81 -12.64 17.52 -27.63
C LEU A 81 -13.70 18.62 -27.51
N MET A 82 -13.96 19.38 -28.59
CA MET A 82 -14.84 20.55 -28.58
C MET A 82 -16.33 20.20 -28.59
N ARG A 83 -16.70 18.92 -28.76
CA ARG A 83 -18.11 18.51 -28.69
C ARG A 83 -18.69 18.83 -27.31
N PRO A 84 -19.88 19.46 -27.21
CA PRO A 84 -20.56 19.63 -25.92
C PRO A 84 -20.86 18.27 -25.27
N ILE A 85 -20.84 18.22 -23.94
CA ILE A 85 -21.28 17.02 -23.21
C ILE A 85 -22.77 17.17 -22.94
N ASP A 86 -23.53 16.10 -23.15
CA ASP A 86 -24.94 16.08 -22.81
C ASP A 86 -25.16 16.42 -21.33
N PRO A 87 -26.25 17.12 -20.98
CA PRO A 87 -26.55 17.47 -19.59
C PRO A 87 -26.60 16.22 -18.71
N ILE A 88 -25.96 16.28 -17.55
CA ILE A 88 -26.04 15.20 -16.57
C ILE A 88 -27.46 15.18 -16.01
N PRO A 89 -28.18 14.04 -16.04
CA PRO A 89 -29.49 13.94 -15.44
C PRO A 89 -29.42 14.31 -13.96
N ILE A 90 -30.19 15.31 -13.54
CA ILE A 90 -30.29 15.69 -12.12
C ILE A 90 -30.93 14.51 -11.40
N ASN A 91 -30.12 13.74 -10.67
CA ASN A 91 -30.65 12.68 -9.83
C ASN A 91 -30.88 13.27 -8.42
N PRO A 92 -32.13 13.41 -7.94
CA PRO A 92 -32.45 14.09 -6.69
C PRO A 92 -31.99 13.33 -5.43
N ALA A 93 -31.49 12.11 -5.56
CA ALA A 93 -30.94 11.35 -4.44
C ALA A 93 -29.43 11.62 -4.32
N LEU A 94 -29.06 12.52 -3.38
CA LEU A 94 -27.68 12.65 -2.91
C LEU A 94 -27.18 11.26 -2.45
N PRO A 95 -26.18 10.66 -3.10
CA PRO A 95 -25.54 9.48 -2.55
C PRO A 95 -24.85 9.93 -1.26
N THR A 96 -25.21 9.36 -0.12
CA THR A 96 -24.46 9.45 1.16
C THR A 96 -23.07 8.81 1.08
N SER A 97 -22.65 8.37 -0.11
CA SER A 97 -21.43 7.64 -0.39
C SER A 97 -20.60 8.38 -1.43
N GLN A 98 -19.26 8.32 -1.32
CA GLN A 98 -18.30 8.78 -2.32
C GLN A 98 -18.30 7.95 -3.62
N LYS A 99 -19.47 7.43 -4.02
CA LYS A 99 -19.66 6.60 -5.21
C LYS A 99 -20.12 7.50 -6.35
N ILE A 100 -19.31 7.51 -7.40
CA ILE A 100 -19.64 8.20 -8.65
C ILE A 100 -20.74 7.42 -9.39
N SER A 101 -21.74 8.14 -9.91
CA SER A 101 -22.84 7.53 -10.67
C SER A 101 -22.33 6.82 -11.93
N PRO A 102 -22.83 5.60 -12.26
CA PRO A 102 -22.52 4.94 -13.52
C PRO A 102 -22.90 5.76 -14.77
N ALA A 103 -23.83 6.72 -14.65
CA ALA A 103 -24.26 7.57 -15.76
C ALA A 103 -23.08 8.34 -16.40
N PHE A 104 -22.08 8.74 -15.61
CA PHE A 104 -20.88 9.41 -16.12
C PHE A 104 -20.10 8.55 -17.11
N ARG A 105 -20.06 7.22 -16.91
CA ARG A 105 -19.41 6.31 -17.85
C ARG A 105 -20.19 6.24 -19.16
N ILE A 106 -21.53 6.23 -19.11
CA ILE A 106 -22.37 6.18 -20.31
C ILE A 106 -22.11 7.42 -21.18
N LEU A 107 -22.20 8.61 -20.58
CA LEU A 107 -21.92 9.88 -21.26
C LEU A 107 -20.49 9.94 -21.82
N PHE A 108 -19.51 9.45 -21.06
CA PHE A 108 -18.12 9.39 -21.50
C PHE A 108 -17.92 8.48 -22.72
N LEU A 109 -18.50 7.27 -22.70
CA LEU A 109 -18.40 6.34 -23.81
C LEU A 109 -19.13 6.84 -25.07
N GLN A 110 -20.27 7.51 -24.89
CA GLN A 110 -20.99 8.14 -26.00
C GLN A 110 -20.14 9.25 -26.64
N ASP A 111 -19.58 10.15 -25.85
CA ASP A 111 -18.73 11.24 -26.37
C ASP A 111 -17.47 10.71 -27.09
N LEU A 112 -16.84 9.64 -26.58
CA LEU A 112 -15.73 8.98 -27.27
C LEU A 112 -16.17 8.39 -28.62
N SER A 113 -17.29 7.68 -28.64
CA SER A 113 -17.84 7.03 -29.83
C SER A 113 -18.18 8.06 -30.91
N GLU A 114 -18.93 9.09 -30.54
CA GLU A 114 -19.28 10.17 -31.46
C GLU A 114 -18.03 10.91 -31.95
N SER A 115 -16.96 10.97 -31.14
CA SER A 115 -15.69 11.63 -31.48
C SER A 115 -14.81 10.77 -32.40
N ASN A 116 -15.29 9.60 -32.81
CA ASN A 116 -14.51 8.58 -33.54
C ASN A 116 -13.25 8.13 -32.79
N PHE A 117 -13.23 8.24 -31.46
CA PHE A 117 -12.13 7.74 -30.64
C PHE A 117 -12.33 6.23 -30.39
N THR A 118 -11.50 5.41 -31.03
CA THR A 118 -11.69 3.95 -31.16
C THR A 118 -11.30 3.12 -29.93
N GLY A 119 -11.32 3.71 -28.73
CA GLY A 119 -10.92 3.03 -27.51
C GLY A 119 -11.57 3.58 -26.23
N VAL A 120 -11.63 2.74 -25.22
CA VAL A 120 -12.33 3.01 -23.94
C VAL A 120 -11.39 3.05 -22.74
N THR A 121 -10.08 3.03 -22.98
CA THR A 121 -9.03 3.03 -21.95
C THR A 121 -7.72 3.60 -22.49
N PHE A 122 -6.77 3.80 -21.57
CA PHE A 122 -5.41 4.21 -21.90
C PHE A 122 -4.65 3.12 -22.64
N ALA A 123 -3.70 3.53 -23.49
CA ALA A 123 -2.72 2.64 -24.10
C ALA A 123 -1.60 2.35 -23.09
N TRP A 124 -1.81 1.37 -22.21
CA TRP A 124 -0.91 1.08 -21.08
C TRP A 124 0.50 0.65 -21.49
N SER A 125 0.69 0.11 -22.69
CA SER A 125 2.01 -0.21 -23.24
C SER A 125 2.78 1.01 -23.76
N HIS A 126 2.13 2.18 -23.87
CA HIS A 126 2.71 3.40 -24.43
C HIS A 126 2.97 4.45 -23.33
N PRO A 127 3.92 5.38 -23.55
CA PRO A 127 4.20 6.44 -22.59
C PRO A 127 2.99 7.35 -22.39
N TRP A 128 2.96 8.04 -21.25
CA TRP A 128 1.97 9.08 -20.96
C TRP A 128 1.88 10.12 -22.09
N ASP A 129 3.03 10.53 -22.63
CA ASP A 129 3.13 11.56 -23.67
C ASP A 129 2.72 11.09 -25.08
N SER A 130 2.32 9.82 -25.26
CA SER A 130 1.75 9.38 -26.54
C SER A 130 0.45 10.14 -26.83
N HIS A 131 0.21 10.48 -28.10
CA HIS A 131 -0.96 11.27 -28.50
C HIS A 131 -2.27 10.63 -28.05
N TRP A 132 -2.41 9.31 -28.19
CA TRP A 132 -3.54 8.54 -27.66
C TRP A 132 -3.79 8.82 -26.16
N ASN A 133 -2.75 8.70 -25.32
CA ASN A 133 -2.89 8.85 -23.87
C ASN A 133 -3.15 10.31 -23.48
N GLN A 134 -2.55 11.28 -24.19
CA GLN A 134 -2.84 12.70 -24.00
C GLN A 134 -4.30 13.03 -24.36
N LEU A 135 -4.78 12.54 -25.50
CA LEU A 135 -6.13 12.80 -25.97
C LEU A 135 -7.17 12.14 -25.05
N PHE A 136 -6.94 10.88 -24.66
CA PHE A 136 -7.79 10.19 -23.68
C PHE A 136 -7.79 10.90 -22.33
N ALA A 137 -6.63 11.38 -21.84
CA ALA A 137 -6.55 12.17 -20.62
C ALA A 137 -7.36 13.47 -20.71
N LYS A 138 -7.31 14.17 -21.85
CA LYS A 138 -8.11 15.36 -22.10
C LYS A 138 -9.62 15.05 -22.07
N PHE A 139 -10.08 13.93 -22.64
CA PHE A 139 -11.47 13.49 -22.50
C PHE A 139 -11.85 13.24 -21.03
N VAL A 140 -11.00 12.53 -20.28
CA VAL A 140 -11.24 12.29 -18.85
C VAL A 140 -11.39 13.61 -18.09
N LEU A 141 -10.51 14.58 -18.33
CA LEU A 141 -10.58 15.88 -17.66
C LEU A 141 -11.76 16.74 -18.13
N LYS A 142 -12.14 16.68 -19.42
CA LYS A 142 -13.34 17.31 -19.98
C LYS A 142 -14.59 16.86 -19.22
N HIS A 143 -14.76 15.55 -19.06
CA HIS A 143 -15.90 14.97 -18.34
C HIS A 143 -15.83 15.21 -16.83
N TRP A 144 -14.63 15.17 -16.23
CA TRP A 144 -14.47 15.47 -14.81
C TRP A 144 -14.86 16.92 -14.50
N ARG A 145 -14.44 17.88 -15.33
CA ARG A 145 -14.80 19.30 -15.16
C ARG A 145 -16.30 19.51 -15.30
N ASN A 146 -16.93 18.92 -16.31
CA ASN A 146 -18.38 18.98 -16.49
C ASN A 146 -19.13 18.47 -15.24
N ALA A 147 -18.72 17.31 -14.73
CA ALA A 147 -19.29 16.75 -13.50
C ALA A 147 -19.07 17.66 -12.28
N TYR A 148 -17.88 18.25 -12.14
CA TYR A 148 -17.55 19.17 -11.06
C TYR A 148 -18.42 20.43 -11.12
N THR A 149 -18.55 21.06 -12.28
CA THR A 149 -19.35 22.28 -12.47
C THR A 149 -20.85 22.04 -12.27
N SER A 150 -21.34 20.84 -12.55
CA SER A 150 -22.72 20.43 -12.26
C SER A 150 -22.94 20.02 -10.79
N GLY A 151 -21.94 20.17 -9.91
CA GLY A 151 -22.07 19.88 -8.48
C GLY A 151 -22.07 18.39 -8.14
N ALA A 152 -21.68 17.49 -9.06
CA ALA A 152 -21.72 16.04 -8.82
C ALA A 152 -20.73 15.57 -7.74
N PHE A 153 -19.76 16.38 -7.38
CA PHE A 153 -18.68 16.04 -6.44
C PHE A 153 -18.75 16.76 -5.09
N THR A 154 -19.88 17.41 -4.78
CA THR A 154 -20.09 18.16 -3.52
C THR A 154 -19.71 17.38 -2.26
N HIS A 155 -20.02 16.08 -2.23
CA HIS A 155 -19.72 15.17 -1.13
C HIS A 155 -18.24 14.82 -0.93
N PHE A 156 -17.34 15.21 -1.85
CA PHE A 156 -15.90 15.06 -1.64
C PHE A 156 -15.29 16.19 -0.81
N PHE A 157 -15.97 17.33 -0.64
CA PHE A 157 -15.46 18.51 0.09
C PHE A 157 -14.10 19.00 -0.46
N MET A 158 -14.02 19.17 -1.77
CA MET A 158 -12.80 19.65 -2.43
C MET A 158 -12.64 21.16 -2.27
N ASP A 159 -11.41 21.61 -2.07
CA ASP A 159 -11.03 23.01 -2.20
C ASP A 159 -11.26 23.49 -3.65
N PRO A 160 -12.15 24.49 -3.88
CA PRO A 160 -12.45 24.99 -5.22
C PRO A 160 -11.25 25.54 -5.98
N VAL A 161 -10.26 26.12 -5.27
CA VAL A 161 -9.05 26.68 -5.87
C VAL A 161 -8.20 25.54 -6.46
N GLN A 162 -8.03 24.46 -5.69
CA GLN A 162 -7.32 23.28 -6.18
C GLN A 162 -8.09 22.57 -7.29
N ALA A 163 -9.41 22.41 -7.11
CA ALA A 163 -10.26 21.70 -8.05
C ALA A 163 -10.32 22.39 -9.43
N SER A 164 -10.21 23.72 -9.48
CA SER A 164 -10.19 24.49 -10.73
C SER A 164 -8.81 24.56 -11.40
N ASN A 165 -7.75 24.16 -10.71
CA ASN A 165 -6.39 24.24 -11.23
C ASN A 165 -6.10 23.11 -12.23
N THR A 166 -5.94 23.47 -13.50
CA THR A 166 -5.74 22.52 -14.62
C THR A 166 -4.43 21.74 -14.48
N SER A 167 -3.37 22.37 -14.00
CA SER A 167 -2.07 21.73 -13.78
C SER A 167 -2.16 20.66 -12.68
N LEU A 168 -2.89 20.95 -11.60
CA LEU A 168 -3.13 19.95 -10.54
C LEU A 168 -4.00 18.79 -11.03
N GLN A 169 -5.07 19.07 -11.78
CA GLN A 169 -5.91 18.04 -12.40
C GLN A 169 -5.08 17.07 -13.27
N LEU A 170 -4.26 17.63 -14.18
CA LEU A 170 -3.40 16.85 -15.06
C LEU A 170 -2.33 16.08 -14.29
N GLY A 171 -1.69 16.71 -13.31
CA GLY A 171 -0.66 16.07 -12.48
C GLY A 171 -1.22 14.90 -11.66
N ILE A 172 -2.42 15.04 -11.08
CA ILE A 172 -3.08 13.96 -10.34
C ILE A 172 -3.43 12.80 -11.29
N LEU A 173 -3.96 13.11 -12.48
CA LEU A 173 -4.28 12.10 -13.49
C LEU A 173 -3.02 11.38 -13.99
N HIS A 174 -1.93 12.09 -14.24
CA HIS A 174 -0.64 11.52 -14.62
C HIS A 174 -0.08 10.60 -13.52
N ARG A 175 -0.07 11.05 -12.26
CA ARG A 175 0.31 10.23 -11.11
C ARG A 175 -0.52 8.95 -11.03
N TRP A 176 -1.84 9.07 -11.23
CA TRP A 176 -2.75 7.93 -11.25
C TRP A 176 -2.43 6.95 -12.38
N PHE A 177 -2.23 7.45 -13.61
CA PHE A 177 -1.84 6.66 -14.78
C PHE A 177 -0.54 5.90 -14.54
N MET A 178 0.52 6.57 -14.08
CA MET A 178 1.82 5.94 -13.83
C MET A 178 1.74 4.82 -12.79
N GLY A 179 0.95 5.03 -11.73
CA GLY A 179 0.68 4.00 -10.73
C GLY A 179 -0.02 2.77 -11.31
N ARG A 180 -1.00 2.98 -12.20
CA ARG A 180 -1.73 1.89 -12.87
C ARG A 180 -0.89 1.17 -13.91
N GLN A 181 -0.20 1.90 -14.77
CA GLN A 181 0.69 1.34 -15.78
C GLN A 181 1.76 0.44 -15.14
N LYS A 182 2.43 0.92 -14.08
CA LYS A 182 3.37 0.11 -13.30
C LYS A 182 2.68 -1.13 -12.70
N GLY A 183 1.47 -0.98 -12.17
CA GLY A 183 0.70 -2.10 -11.63
C GLY A 183 0.34 -3.17 -12.65
N ILE A 184 -0.02 -2.78 -13.88
CA ILE A 184 -0.30 -3.71 -14.99
C ILE A 184 0.99 -4.44 -15.36
N ARG A 185 2.09 -3.70 -15.60
CA ARG A 185 3.39 -4.27 -15.98
C ARG A 185 3.92 -5.27 -14.95
N LEU A 186 3.70 -5.01 -13.66
CA LEU A 186 4.14 -5.89 -12.57
C LEU A 186 3.09 -6.95 -12.17
N GLY A 187 1.96 -7.04 -12.88
CA GLY A 187 0.92 -8.02 -12.58
C GLY A 187 0.24 -7.82 -11.22
N HIS A 188 0.29 -6.62 -10.64
CA HIS A 188 -0.24 -6.30 -9.30
C HIS A 188 -1.76 -6.48 -9.20
N PHE A 189 -2.47 -6.47 -10.33
CA PHE A 189 -3.92 -6.62 -10.38
C PHE A 189 -4.38 -8.08 -10.50
N SER A 190 -3.45 -9.02 -10.72
CA SER A 190 -3.75 -10.46 -10.77
C SER A 190 -4.27 -10.98 -9.44
N HIS A 191 -5.12 -12.02 -9.49
CA HIS A 191 -5.65 -12.66 -8.29
C HIS A 191 -4.54 -13.26 -7.42
N ALA A 192 -3.53 -13.87 -8.05
CA ALA A 192 -2.38 -14.45 -7.36
C ALA A 192 -1.59 -13.39 -6.58
N PHE A 193 -1.31 -12.24 -7.20
CA PHE A 193 -0.62 -11.14 -6.51
C PHE A 193 -1.45 -10.59 -5.35
N LYS A 194 -2.74 -10.30 -5.58
CA LYS A 194 -3.65 -9.81 -4.54
C LYS A 194 -3.73 -10.77 -3.34
N SER A 195 -3.80 -12.08 -3.59
CA SER A 195 -3.79 -13.10 -2.55
C SER A 195 -2.48 -13.11 -1.76
N LYS A 196 -1.33 -13.08 -2.45
CA LYS A 196 0.00 -13.01 -1.81
C LYS A 196 0.16 -11.73 -0.98
N LYS A 197 -0.25 -10.58 -1.51
CA LYS A 197 -0.21 -9.28 -0.82
C LYS A 197 -1.11 -9.29 0.42
N SER A 198 -2.35 -9.76 0.30
CA SER A 198 -3.28 -9.90 1.44
C SER A 198 -2.72 -10.79 2.55
N LYS A 199 -2.14 -11.94 2.19
CA LYS A 199 -1.44 -12.82 3.15
C LYS A 199 -0.26 -12.11 3.82
N SER A 200 0.54 -11.37 3.06
CA SER A 200 1.68 -10.60 3.58
C SER A 200 1.24 -9.48 4.53
N GLU A 201 0.19 -8.73 4.18
CA GLU A 201 -0.38 -7.68 5.02
C GLU A 201 -0.96 -8.25 6.31
N SER A 202 -1.67 -9.38 6.24
CA SER A 202 -2.18 -10.09 7.41
C SER A 202 -1.05 -10.50 8.37
N ARG A 203 0.02 -11.11 7.83
CA ARG A 203 1.23 -11.46 8.61
C ARG A 203 1.86 -10.22 9.25
N SER A 204 1.95 -9.12 8.51
CA SER A 204 2.53 -7.87 9.02
C SER A 204 1.69 -7.24 10.14
N LYS A 205 0.35 -7.27 10.02
CA LYS A 205 -0.55 -6.78 11.08
C LYS A 205 -0.37 -7.57 12.37
N VAL A 206 -0.30 -8.90 12.26
CA VAL A 206 -0.05 -9.78 13.42
C VAL A 206 1.30 -9.46 14.07
N ARG A 207 2.39 -9.38 13.29
CA ARG A 207 3.72 -9.00 13.83
C ARG A 207 3.69 -7.66 14.54
N MET A 208 3.05 -6.66 13.93
CA MET A 208 2.94 -5.32 14.50
C MET A 208 2.20 -5.33 15.83
N GLN A 209 1.07 -6.05 15.92
CA GLN A 209 0.31 -6.16 17.16
C GLN A 209 1.14 -6.77 18.30
N ILE A 210 1.82 -7.90 18.04
CA ILE A 210 2.67 -8.55 19.04
C ILE A 210 3.87 -7.68 19.42
N SER A 211 4.50 -7.01 18.45
CA SER A 211 5.57 -6.03 18.72
C SER A 211 5.08 -4.94 19.68
N GLN A 212 3.89 -4.38 19.41
CA GLN A 212 3.28 -3.35 20.25
C GLN A 212 2.98 -3.86 21.66
N HIS A 213 2.47 -5.09 21.81
CA HIS A 213 2.23 -5.68 23.12
C HIS A 213 3.53 -5.83 23.92
N ARG A 214 4.61 -6.29 23.28
CA ARG A 214 5.93 -6.40 23.91
C ARG A 214 6.51 -5.05 24.28
N GLN A 215 6.38 -4.04 23.42
CA GLN A 215 6.76 -2.68 23.73
C GLN A 215 5.95 -2.10 24.88
N GLU A 216 4.63 -2.37 24.95
CA GLU A 216 3.78 -1.98 26.09
C GLU A 216 4.32 -2.59 27.38
N THR A 217 4.60 -3.90 27.39
CA THR A 217 5.18 -4.58 28.56
C THR A 217 6.53 -3.98 28.93
N LEU A 218 7.45 -3.83 27.97
CA LEU A 218 8.77 -3.25 28.20
C LEU A 218 8.69 -1.83 28.75
N SER A 219 7.72 -1.02 28.30
CA SER A 219 7.56 0.36 28.77
C SER A 219 7.24 0.44 30.26
N THR A 220 6.57 -0.58 30.80
CA THR A 220 6.22 -0.68 32.22
C THR A 220 7.34 -1.22 33.11
N LEU A 221 8.37 -1.81 32.52
CA LEU A 221 9.50 -2.38 33.24
C LEU A 221 10.63 -1.35 33.40
N PRO A 222 11.43 -1.43 34.47
CA PRO A 222 12.49 -0.47 34.78
C PRO A 222 13.76 -0.72 33.95
N PHE A 223 13.61 -0.94 32.65
CA PHE A 223 14.73 -1.13 31.72
C PHE A 223 15.16 0.17 31.07
N ASN A 224 16.42 0.21 30.62
CA ASN A 224 16.96 1.31 29.84
C ASN A 224 16.32 1.40 28.44
N SER A 225 16.56 2.51 27.74
CA SER A 225 16.00 2.78 26.41
C SER A 225 16.42 1.75 25.35
N ASN A 226 17.64 1.22 25.44
CA ASN A 226 18.17 0.28 24.45
C ASN A 226 17.39 -1.05 24.48
N ILE A 227 17.06 -1.54 25.68
CA ILE A 227 16.24 -2.74 25.87
C ILE A 227 14.80 -2.49 25.43
N LYS A 228 14.25 -1.30 25.75
CA LYS A 228 12.89 -0.92 25.34
C LYS A 228 12.71 -0.86 23.82
N ALA A 229 13.80 -0.62 23.07
CA ALA A 229 13.81 -0.55 21.61
C ALA A 229 13.93 -1.91 20.89
N LEU A 230 14.11 -3.03 21.60
CA LEU A 230 14.38 -4.35 20.99
C LEU A 230 13.30 -4.82 19.99
N PHE A 231 12.05 -4.40 20.17
CA PHE A 231 10.91 -4.77 19.32
C PHE A 231 10.38 -3.62 18.45
N ASP A 232 11.15 -2.53 18.31
CA ASP A 232 10.84 -1.41 17.39
C ASP A 232 10.81 -1.87 15.94
N ASN A 233 11.71 -2.80 15.60
CA ASN A 233 11.67 -3.47 14.32
C ASN A 233 10.72 -4.66 14.40
N ILE A 234 9.58 -4.60 13.70
CA ILE A 234 8.60 -5.70 13.66
C ILE A 234 9.18 -7.04 13.16
N LYS A 235 10.33 -7.02 12.45
CA LYS A 235 11.03 -8.24 12.02
C LYS A 235 11.74 -8.96 13.17
N ALA A 236 11.96 -8.28 14.30
CA ALA A 236 12.36 -8.90 15.56
C ALA A 236 11.21 -9.68 16.22
N THR A 237 10.01 -9.73 15.60
CA THR A 237 8.86 -10.51 16.06
C THR A 237 8.56 -11.64 15.06
N SER A 238 8.31 -12.85 15.58
CA SER A 238 8.07 -14.04 14.76
C SER A 238 6.73 -13.99 14.03
N ASP A 239 6.69 -14.60 12.83
CA ASP A 239 5.47 -14.81 12.07
C ASP A 239 4.48 -15.73 12.78
N THR A 240 3.21 -15.61 12.39
CA THR A 240 2.16 -16.52 12.81
C THR A 240 1.46 -17.07 11.58
N GLU A 241 1.44 -18.40 11.45
CA GLU A 241 0.70 -19.12 10.44
C GLU A 241 -0.61 -19.66 10.97
N ILE A 242 -1.62 -19.67 10.11
CA ILE A 242 -2.92 -20.28 10.40
C ILE A 242 -2.87 -21.68 9.79
N ASN A 243 -2.75 -22.69 10.65
CA ASN A 243 -2.93 -24.08 10.26
C ASN A 243 -4.43 -24.42 10.33
N PRO A 244 -5.03 -24.89 9.22
CA PRO A 244 -6.43 -25.31 9.22
C PRO A 244 -6.69 -26.40 10.28
N PRO A 245 -7.85 -26.39 10.97
CA PRO A 245 -8.98 -25.48 10.73
C PRO A 245 -8.87 -24.13 11.46
N ARG A 246 -8.12 -23.98 12.58
CA ARG A 246 -7.98 -22.69 13.33
C ARG A 246 -6.73 -22.59 14.22
N ASN A 247 -5.73 -23.44 14.05
CA ASN A 247 -4.56 -23.41 14.93
C ASN A 247 -3.62 -22.28 14.52
N LEU A 248 -3.37 -21.34 15.43
CA LEU A 248 -2.35 -20.30 15.24
C LEU A 248 -1.00 -20.87 15.65
N VAL A 249 -0.02 -20.72 14.78
CA VAL A 249 1.29 -21.33 14.97
C VAL A 249 2.38 -20.30 14.80
N LYS A 250 3.23 -20.17 15.82
CA LYS A 250 4.38 -19.26 15.84
C LYS A 250 5.50 -19.88 15.00
N ILE A 251 5.95 -19.16 13.97
CA ILE A 251 7.09 -19.56 13.14
C ILE A 251 8.37 -19.14 13.86
N PRO A 252 9.27 -20.06 14.22
CA PRO A 252 10.54 -19.70 14.85
C PRO A 252 11.42 -18.82 13.94
N LEU A 253 12.15 -17.88 14.55
CA LEU A 253 13.16 -17.10 13.84
C LEU A 253 14.51 -17.81 13.97
N ARG A 254 15.00 -18.42 12.90
CA ARG A 254 16.28 -19.15 12.86
C ARG A 254 17.49 -18.34 13.31
N TRP A 255 17.50 -17.05 13.00
CA TRP A 255 18.59 -16.15 13.35
C TRP A 255 18.58 -15.74 14.82
N ARG A 256 17.45 -15.93 15.53
CA ARG A 256 17.26 -15.47 16.90
C ARG A 256 17.91 -16.46 17.86
N SER A 257 18.73 -15.96 18.78
CA SER A 257 19.31 -16.77 19.85
C SER A 257 18.23 -17.37 20.75
N THR A 258 18.56 -18.49 21.42
CA THR A 258 17.68 -19.09 22.42
C THR A 258 17.35 -18.11 23.54
N GLU A 259 18.36 -17.35 24.02
CA GLU A 259 18.19 -16.34 25.07
C GLU A 259 17.16 -15.28 24.67
N PHE A 260 17.27 -14.70 23.47
CA PHE A 260 16.31 -13.71 23.00
C PHE A 260 14.92 -14.31 22.71
N GLY A 261 14.88 -15.60 22.34
CA GLY A 261 13.67 -16.38 22.22
C GLY A 261 12.92 -16.50 23.54
N THR A 262 13.63 -16.86 24.61
CA THR A 262 13.10 -16.97 25.97
C THR A 262 12.65 -15.61 26.50
N PHE A 263 13.48 -14.58 26.37
CA PHE A 263 13.12 -13.22 26.76
C PHE A 263 11.83 -12.74 26.07
N SER A 264 11.72 -12.97 24.76
CA SER A 264 10.49 -12.67 24.01
C SER A 264 9.26 -13.41 24.55
N GLN A 265 9.44 -14.65 25.01
CA GLN A 265 8.35 -15.48 25.53
C GLN A 265 7.92 -15.02 26.92
N GLU A 266 8.83 -14.58 27.77
CA GLU A 266 8.47 -14.03 29.08
C GLU A 266 7.72 -12.70 28.97
N LEU A 267 8.11 -11.83 28.05
CA LEU A 267 7.32 -10.62 27.77
C LEU A 267 5.89 -10.95 27.31
N ASP A 268 5.74 -11.99 26.49
CA ASP A 268 4.43 -12.50 26.08
C ASP A 268 3.65 -13.02 27.31
N ASN A 269 4.30 -13.74 28.23
CA ASN A 269 3.68 -14.27 29.47
C ASN A 269 3.22 -13.14 30.41
N ILE A 270 4.06 -12.14 30.66
CA ILE A 270 3.72 -10.97 31.50
C ILE A 270 2.51 -10.24 30.91
N PHE A 271 2.48 -10.04 29.60
CA PHE A 271 1.35 -9.42 28.91
C PHE A 271 0.07 -10.25 29.07
N ILE A 272 0.14 -11.56 28.85
CA ILE A 272 -0.97 -12.50 29.04
C ILE A 272 -1.50 -12.45 30.47
N GLN A 273 -0.63 -12.45 31.48
CA GLN A 273 -0.99 -12.39 32.89
C GLN A 273 -1.69 -11.06 33.20
N LYS A 274 -1.11 -9.93 32.80
CA LYS A 274 -1.71 -8.59 32.95
C LYS A 274 -3.11 -8.51 32.34
N LYS A 275 -3.30 -9.02 31.10
CA LYS A 275 -4.62 -9.05 30.45
C LYS A 275 -5.57 -10.03 31.13
N THR A 276 -5.08 -11.15 31.65
CA THR A 276 -5.88 -12.12 32.40
C THR A 276 -6.44 -11.48 33.68
N CYS A 277 -5.60 -10.76 34.44
CA CYS A 277 -6.03 -10.07 35.66
C CYS A 277 -7.03 -8.94 35.38
N THR A 278 -6.89 -8.23 34.25
CA THR A 278 -7.69 -7.02 33.96
C THR A 278 -8.95 -7.29 33.13
N LYS A 279 -8.97 -8.35 32.32
CA LYS A 279 -10.07 -8.66 31.37
C LYS A 279 -10.62 -10.08 31.51
N GLY A 280 -10.01 -10.92 32.35
CA GLY A 280 -10.42 -12.30 32.57
C GLY A 280 -9.85 -13.30 31.56
N ARG A 281 -9.85 -14.59 31.94
CA ARG A 281 -9.27 -15.69 31.15
C ARG A 281 -9.94 -15.90 29.80
N GLN A 282 -11.27 -15.78 29.73
CA GLN A 282 -12.02 -15.97 28.49
C GLN A 282 -11.60 -14.96 27.42
N PHE A 283 -11.48 -13.68 27.80
CA PHE A 283 -11.02 -12.63 26.91
C PHE A 283 -9.62 -12.93 26.35
N VAL A 284 -8.71 -13.39 27.22
CA VAL A 284 -7.35 -13.73 26.80
C VAL A 284 -7.35 -14.89 25.80
N HIS A 285 -8.12 -15.94 26.07
CA HIS A 285 -8.22 -17.09 25.18
C HIS A 285 -8.79 -16.73 23.80
N ASP A 286 -9.76 -15.82 23.74
CA ASP A 286 -10.44 -15.47 22.49
C ASP A 286 -9.67 -14.44 21.66
N TYR A 287 -9.03 -13.45 22.32
CA TYR A 287 -8.54 -12.24 21.66
C TYR A 287 -7.01 -12.03 21.71
N ILE A 288 -6.28 -12.69 22.62
CA ILE A 288 -4.83 -12.47 22.77
C ILE A 288 -4.04 -13.49 21.96
N LEU A 289 -3.32 -13.02 20.94
CA LEU A 289 -2.61 -13.86 19.98
C LEU A 289 -1.49 -14.67 20.64
N GLU A 290 -0.80 -14.09 21.59
CA GLU A 290 0.28 -14.71 22.35
C GLU A 290 -0.19 -15.98 23.06
N ALA A 291 -1.38 -15.93 23.69
CA ALA A 291 -1.97 -17.07 24.42
C ALA A 291 -2.50 -18.17 23.49
N ARG A 292 -2.88 -17.81 22.26
CA ARG A 292 -3.50 -18.72 21.29
C ARG A 292 -2.50 -19.45 20.40
N ARG A 293 -1.26 -18.95 20.31
CA ARG A 293 -0.25 -19.49 19.41
C ARG A 293 0.46 -20.70 20.01
N LYS A 294 0.59 -21.76 19.22
CA LYS A 294 1.47 -22.90 19.53
C LYS A 294 2.83 -22.69 18.88
N THR A 295 3.90 -23.01 19.60
CA THR A 295 5.25 -22.97 19.05
C THR A 295 5.51 -24.24 18.26
N LEU A 296 5.94 -24.10 17.00
CA LEU A 296 6.45 -25.23 16.21
C LEU A 296 7.92 -25.48 16.52
N ALA A 297 8.34 -26.74 16.42
CA ALA A 297 9.75 -27.08 16.36
C ALA A 297 10.38 -26.49 15.09
N VAL A 298 11.63 -26.04 15.21
CA VAL A 298 12.41 -25.52 14.09
C VAL A 298 12.67 -26.67 13.10
N SER A 299 12.13 -26.60 11.89
CA SER A 299 12.53 -27.49 10.80
C SER A 299 13.93 -27.12 10.33
N SER A 300 14.79 -28.08 10.01
CA SER A 300 16.18 -27.86 9.55
C SER A 300 16.30 -27.36 8.10
N ARG A 301 15.21 -27.32 7.32
CA ARG A 301 15.23 -26.95 5.89
C ARG A 301 15.04 -25.47 5.54
N ASP A 302 14.62 -24.63 6.49
CA ASP A 302 14.41 -23.20 6.29
C ASP A 302 15.70 -22.36 6.26
N SER A 303 15.79 -21.38 5.36
CA SER A 303 16.90 -20.42 5.30
C SER A 303 16.71 -19.23 6.25
N PHE A 304 17.82 -18.61 6.66
CA PHE A 304 17.78 -17.36 7.44
C PHE A 304 17.16 -16.24 6.60
N LYS A 305 16.13 -15.57 7.15
CA LYS A 305 15.40 -14.48 6.50
C LYS A 305 15.06 -13.39 7.49
N ASP A 306 14.87 -12.17 6.98
CA ASP A 306 14.36 -11.02 7.72
C ASP A 306 15.12 -10.69 9.02
N VAL A 307 16.45 -10.81 8.99
CA VAL A 307 17.33 -10.51 10.14
C VAL A 307 17.42 -9.00 10.38
N PRO A 308 17.02 -8.46 11.55
CA PRO A 308 17.20 -7.07 11.91
C PRO A 308 18.68 -6.72 12.11
N ARG A 309 19.07 -5.49 11.79
CA ARG A 309 20.38 -4.90 12.14
C ARG A 309 20.30 -4.19 13.49
N ASN A 310 21.46 -3.91 14.09
CA ASN A 310 21.57 -3.10 15.32
C ASN A 310 20.90 -3.71 16.57
N LEU A 311 20.68 -5.03 16.60
CA LEU A 311 20.32 -5.68 17.86
C LEU A 311 21.60 -5.97 18.67
N PRO A 312 21.49 -6.12 20.00
CA PRO A 312 22.58 -6.66 20.82
C PRO A 312 23.13 -7.96 20.23
N LEU A 313 24.44 -8.17 20.34
CA LEU A 313 25.11 -9.33 19.76
C LEU A 313 24.48 -10.66 20.21
N ASN A 314 24.08 -10.77 21.48
CA ASN A 314 23.46 -11.96 22.04
C ASN A 314 21.97 -12.14 21.63
N CYS A 315 21.38 -11.26 20.82
CA CYS A 315 20.11 -11.52 20.15
C CYS A 315 20.25 -12.48 18.97
N TYR A 316 21.45 -12.63 18.41
CA TYR A 316 21.71 -13.44 17.24
C TYR A 316 22.19 -14.85 17.65
N ALA A 317 21.66 -15.87 16.98
CA ALA A 317 22.07 -17.25 17.18
C ALA A 317 23.53 -17.43 16.71
N PRO A 318 24.37 -18.15 17.47
CA PRO A 318 25.75 -18.45 17.05
C PRO A 318 25.83 -19.13 15.68
N GLU A 319 24.88 -20.00 15.37
CA GLU A 319 24.78 -20.71 14.09
C GLU A 319 24.47 -19.77 12.93
N TYR A 320 23.78 -18.65 13.18
CA TYR A 320 23.57 -17.63 12.16
C TYR A 320 24.84 -16.81 11.95
N LEU A 321 25.47 -16.36 13.04
CA LEU A 321 26.68 -15.54 12.98
C LEU A 321 27.85 -16.28 12.30
N SER A 322 27.94 -17.60 12.45
CA SER A 322 28.97 -18.42 11.80
C SER A 322 28.80 -18.52 10.28
N THR A 323 27.60 -18.24 9.74
CA THR A 323 27.39 -18.18 8.28
C THR A 323 27.81 -16.86 7.64
N LEU A 324 28.17 -15.86 8.44
CA LEU A 324 28.51 -14.52 7.97
C LEU A 324 30.02 -14.34 7.85
N SER A 325 30.47 -13.74 6.74
CA SER A 325 31.80 -13.17 6.62
C SER A 325 31.97 -11.95 7.54
N GLU A 326 33.21 -11.55 7.81
CA GLU A 326 33.51 -10.36 8.63
C GLU A 326 32.86 -9.08 8.07
N SER A 327 32.87 -8.90 6.75
CA SER A 327 32.19 -7.77 6.10
C SER A 327 30.68 -7.76 6.37
N GLN A 328 30.05 -8.93 6.40
CA GLN A 328 28.62 -9.07 6.70
C GLN A 328 28.32 -8.86 8.18
N LYS A 329 29.23 -9.25 9.09
CA LYS A 329 29.10 -8.95 10.53
C LYS A 329 29.22 -7.45 10.80
N ILE A 330 30.13 -6.76 10.12
CA ILE A 330 30.21 -5.28 10.16
C ILE A 330 28.91 -4.66 9.65
N LEU A 331 28.37 -5.16 8.54
CA LEU A 331 27.07 -4.71 8.04
C LEU A 331 25.93 -5.04 9.02
N LEU A 332 25.96 -6.15 9.75
CA LEU A 332 24.95 -6.44 10.79
C LEU A 332 24.92 -5.35 11.88
N ASN A 333 26.09 -4.77 12.17
CA ASN A 333 26.31 -3.69 13.13
C ASN A 333 25.70 -3.99 14.51
N PRO A 334 26.06 -5.12 15.15
CA PRO A 334 25.50 -5.49 16.43
C PRO A 334 25.88 -4.48 17.52
N GLN A 335 24.99 -4.29 18.48
CA GLN A 335 25.25 -3.52 19.70
C GLN A 335 25.89 -4.41 20.77
N ASP A 336 26.38 -3.79 21.85
CA ASP A 336 26.92 -4.52 22.99
C ASP A 336 25.90 -5.54 23.54
N PRO A 337 26.35 -6.73 23.96
CA PRO A 337 25.48 -7.71 24.60
C PRO A 337 24.73 -7.14 25.81
N ILE A 338 23.50 -7.59 26.00
CA ILE A 338 22.69 -7.23 27.18
C ILE A 338 22.44 -8.47 28.04
N ASN A 339 22.43 -8.33 29.36
CA ASN A 339 22.11 -9.46 30.23
C ASN A 339 20.58 -9.69 30.25
N MET A 340 20.04 -10.57 29.41
CA MET A 340 18.57 -10.73 29.34
C MET A 340 18.00 -11.51 30.53
N SER A 341 18.83 -12.32 31.19
CA SER A 341 18.42 -13.17 32.31
C SER A 341 18.13 -12.34 33.56
N GLU A 342 18.98 -11.36 33.87
CA GLU A 342 18.74 -10.42 34.98
C GLU A 342 17.48 -9.57 34.75
N LEU A 343 17.19 -9.20 33.50
CA LEU A 343 16.01 -8.39 33.18
C LEU A 343 14.70 -9.07 33.58
N LEU A 344 14.64 -10.40 33.56
CA LEU A 344 13.45 -11.16 33.91
C LEU A 344 13.29 -11.40 35.42
N THR A 345 14.28 -11.03 36.24
CA THR A 345 14.18 -11.10 37.71
C THR A 345 13.60 -9.84 38.35
N VAL A 346 13.44 -8.77 37.55
CA VAL A 346 13.05 -7.42 38.00
C VAL A 346 11.56 -7.12 37.72
N GLY A 347 10.89 -7.93 36.88
CA GLY A 347 9.45 -7.83 36.61
C GLY A 347 8.68 -8.95 37.28
#